data_AF-A0A6L7NM69-F1
#
_entry.id   AF-A0A6L7NM69-F1
#
_cell.length_a   1.000
_cell.length_b   1.000
_cell.length_c   1.000
_cell.angle_alpha   90.00
_cell.angle_beta   90.00
_cell.angle_gamma   90.00
#
_symmetry.space_group_name_H-M   'P 1'
#
loop_
_entity.id
_entity.type
_entity.pdbx_description
1 polymer ?
#
loop_
_entity_poly.entity_id
_entity_poly.type
_entity_poly.pdbx_seq_one_letter_code
_entity_poly.pdbx_strand_id
1 'polypeptide(L)'
;MASIEERVRKLVDESFEIEGRPIGRPLDLDLNIAEGGVSSANIVAFWKLVNEEFSVSIPAEEFAEMLTPRTLIDYLEANAA
;
A
#
# COMPACT_ATOMS: atom_id res chain seq x y z
N MET A 1 17.29 9.64 1.86
CA MET A 1 16.65 8.44 1.30
C MET A 1 15.25 8.41 1.89
N ALA A 2 14.21 8.44 1.07
CA ALA A 2 12.86 8.21 1.57
C ALA A 2 12.74 6.73 1.94
N SER A 3 12.19 6.44 3.12
CA SER A 3 11.92 5.07 3.57
C SER A 3 10.86 4.39 2.67
N ILE A 4 10.81 3.05 2.67
CA ILE A 4 9.75 2.30 1.97
C ILE A 4 8.37 2.77 2.46
N GLU A 5 8.23 2.98 3.77
CA GLU A 5 7.00 3.54 4.37
C GLU A 5 6.61 4.89 3.75
N GLU A 6 7.53 5.83 3.62
CA GLU A 6 7.23 7.15 3.02
C GLU A 6 6.80 7.03 1.56
N ARG A 7 7.41 6.11 0.80
CA ARG A 7 7.05 5.83 -0.61
C ARG A 7 5.67 5.16 -0.70
N VAL A 8 5.41 4.15 0.11
CA VAL A 8 4.10 3.46 0.18
C VAL A 8 3.01 4.44 0.58
N ARG A 9 3.24 5.29 1.59
CA ARG A 9 2.29 6.34 1.99
C ARG A 9 1.97 7.28 0.84
N LYS A 10 2.99 7.71 0.09
CA LYS A 10 2.80 8.58 -1.07
C LYS A 10 1.97 7.88 -2.15
N LEU A 11 2.26 6.61 -2.44
CA LEU A 11 1.48 5.82 -3.39
C LEU A 11 0.02 5.65 -2.96
N VAL A 12 -0.23 5.41 -1.67
CA VAL A 12 -1.59 5.35 -1.11
C VAL A 12 -2.31 6.67 -1.35
N ASP A 13 -1.69 7.78 -0.95
CA ASP A 13 -2.25 9.13 -1.10
C ASP A 13 -2.49 9.52 -2.57
N GLU A 14 -1.71 8.98 -3.52
CA GLU A 14 -1.89 9.15 -4.97
C GLU A 14 -2.95 8.20 -5.57
N SER A 15 -3.18 7.04 -4.95
CA SER A 15 -4.07 6.00 -5.48
C SER A 15 -5.50 6.11 -4.99
N PHE A 16 -5.71 6.40 -3.71
CA PHE A 16 -7.04 6.47 -3.12
C PHE A 16 -7.09 7.24 -1.80
N GLU A 17 -8.29 7.74 -1.48
CA GLU A 17 -8.59 8.33 -0.18
C GLU A 17 -9.11 7.24 0.77
N ILE A 18 -8.59 7.21 2.00
CA ILE A 18 -9.08 6.34 3.08
C ILE A 18 -10.10 7.15 3.88
N GLU A 19 -11.28 6.59 4.11
CA GLU A 19 -12.33 7.25 4.87
C GLU A 19 -11.83 7.56 6.30
N GLY A 20 -11.94 8.82 6.72
CA GLY A 20 -11.44 9.27 8.03
C GLY A 20 -9.95 9.58 8.10
N ARG A 21 -9.17 9.38 7.02
CA ARG A 21 -7.76 9.80 6.92
C ARG A 21 -7.57 10.87 5.85
N PRO A 22 -7.25 12.12 6.23
CA PRO A 22 -6.89 13.14 5.25
C PRO A 22 -5.50 12.86 4.64
N ILE A 23 -5.34 13.21 3.36
CA ILE A 23 -4.10 13.12 2.60
C ILE A 23 -2.94 13.78 3.37
N GLY A 24 -1.76 13.15 3.40
CA GLY A 24 -0.58 13.67 4.09
C GLY A 24 -0.51 13.40 5.59
N ARG A 25 -1.52 12.77 6.20
CA ARG A 25 -1.39 12.20 7.56
C ARG A 25 -0.54 10.92 7.53
N PRO A 26 0.07 10.53 8.66
CA PRO A 26 0.64 9.20 8.82
C PRO A 26 -0.38 8.14 8.41
N LEU A 27 0.08 7.13 7.67
CA LEU A 27 -0.73 5.96 7.36
C LEU A 27 -0.69 5.06 8.58
N ASP A 28 -1.87 4.65 9.08
CA ASP A 28 -1.93 3.63 10.09
C ASP A 28 -1.57 2.29 9.41
N LEU A 29 -0.40 1.76 9.76
CA LEU A 29 0.15 0.58 9.12
C LEU A 29 -0.59 -0.69 9.52
N ASP A 30 -1.31 -0.67 10.64
CA ASP A 30 -2.09 -1.80 11.15
C ASP A 30 -3.57 -1.73 10.72
N LEU A 31 -3.96 -0.64 10.03
CA LEU A 31 -5.31 -0.49 9.50
C LEU A 31 -5.51 -1.35 8.26
N ASN A 32 -6.62 -2.07 8.23
CA ASN A 32 -7.04 -2.79 7.03
C ASN A 32 -7.54 -1.79 5.97
N ILE A 33 -6.83 -1.71 4.84
CA ILE A 33 -7.14 -0.77 3.77
C ILE A 33 -8.53 -1.07 3.17
N ALA A 34 -8.92 -2.34 3.12
CA ALA A 34 -10.24 -2.75 2.63
C ALA A 34 -11.37 -2.32 3.57
N GLU A 35 -11.11 -2.19 4.88
CA GLU A 35 -12.09 -1.66 5.84
C GLU A 35 -12.16 -0.13 5.83
N GLY A 36 -11.12 0.55 5.33
CA GLY A 36 -11.03 2.00 5.22
C GLY A 36 -11.91 2.64 4.14
N GLY A 37 -12.93 1.94 3.63
CA GLY A 37 -13.83 2.44 2.58
C GLY A 37 -13.23 2.46 1.18
N VAL A 38 -12.08 1.80 0.97
CA VAL A 38 -11.39 1.78 -0.32
C VAL A 38 -12.02 0.74 -1.23
N SER A 39 -12.37 1.14 -2.45
CA SER A 39 -12.91 0.21 -3.45
C SER A 39 -11.86 -0.81 -3.91
N SER A 40 -12.29 -2.03 -4.22
CA SER A 40 -11.40 -3.09 -4.72
C SER A 40 -10.70 -2.70 -6.03
N ALA A 41 -11.31 -1.83 -6.85
CA ALA A 41 -10.66 -1.28 -8.04
C ALA A 41 -9.44 -0.40 -7.69
N ASN A 42 -9.56 0.43 -6.65
CA ASN A 42 -8.47 1.27 -6.16
C ASN A 42 -7.36 0.46 -5.52
N ILE A 43 -7.71 -0.59 -4.77
CA ILE A 43 -6.75 -1.53 -4.18
C ILE A 43 -5.91 -2.19 -5.28
N VAL A 44 -6.54 -2.66 -6.36
CA VAL A 44 -5.84 -3.25 -7.52
C VAL A 44 -4.98 -2.23 -8.26
N ALA A 45 -5.44 -0.97 -8.40
CA ALA A 45 -4.65 0.08 -9.02
C ALA A 45 -3.38 0.40 -8.20
N PHE A 46 -3.53 0.51 -6.88
CA PHE A 46 -2.42 0.70 -5.95
C PHE A 46 -1.42 -0.46 -5.99
N TRP A 47 -1.90 -1.70 -6.00
CA TRP A 47 -1.05 -2.89 -6.15
C TRP A 47 -0.16 -2.82 -7.40
N LYS A 48 -0.73 -2.43 -8.54
CA LYS A 48 0.05 -2.28 -9.79
C LYS A 48 1.12 -1.20 -9.65
N LEU A 49 0.78 -0.05 -9.06
CA LEU A 49 1.73 1.04 -8.82
C LEU A 49 2.86 0.61 -7.88
N VAL A 50 2.56 -0.16 -6.84
CA VAL A 50 3.59 -0.72 -5.93
C VAL A 50 4.52 -1.67 -6.68
N ASN A 51 3.98 -2.58 -7.50
CA ASN A 51 4.80 -3.47 -8.32
C ASN A 51 5.73 -2.69 -9.28
N GLU A 52 5.22 -1.64 -9.92
CA GLU A 52 6.01 -0.79 -10.81
C GLU A 52 7.07 0.03 -10.06
N GLU A 53 6.70 0.69 -8.95
CA GLU A 53 7.57 1.59 -8.18
C GLU A 53 8.73 0.85 -7.47
N PHE A 54 8.47 -0.38 -7.02
CA PHE A 54 9.46 -1.21 -6.32
C PHE A 54 10.09 -2.29 -7.21
N SER A 55 9.72 -2.35 -8.50
CA SER A 55 10.16 -3.39 -9.44
C SER A 55 9.97 -4.82 -8.87
N VAL A 56 8.87 -5.02 -8.15
CA VAL A 56 8.47 -6.31 -7.58
C VAL A 56 7.30 -6.90 -8.39
N SER A 57 7.08 -8.20 -8.25
CA SER A 57 5.99 -8.90 -8.91
C SER A 57 5.15 -9.64 -7.88
N ILE A 58 4.46 -8.89 -7.01
CA ILE A 58 3.57 -9.47 -6.00
C ILE A 58 2.35 -10.07 -6.71
N PRO A 59 2.05 -11.37 -6.56
CA PRO A 59 0.81 -11.95 -7.09
C PRO A 59 -0.43 -11.33 -6.46
N ALA A 60 -1.54 -11.25 -7.21
CA ALA A 60 -2.78 -10.69 -6.69
C ALA A 60 -3.34 -11.46 -5.48
N GLU A 61 -3.11 -12.78 -5.44
CA GLU A 61 -3.51 -13.64 -4.32
C GLU A 61 -2.75 -13.27 -3.04
N GLU A 62 -1.41 -13.13 -3.12
CA GLU A 62 -0.59 -12.70 -1.98
C GLU A 62 -0.94 -11.28 -1.55
N PHE A 63 -1.15 -10.37 -2.51
CA PHE A 63 -1.53 -9.00 -2.19
C PHE A 63 -2.91 -8.92 -1.51
N ALA A 64 -3.84 -9.80 -1.87
CA ALA A 64 -5.15 -9.88 -1.21
C ALA A 64 -5.04 -10.40 0.24
N GLU A 65 -4.02 -11.20 0.56
CA GLU A 65 -3.70 -11.58 1.95
C GLU A 65 -2.99 -10.44 2.72
N MET A 66 -2.33 -9.52 2.01
CA MET A 66 -1.71 -8.32 2.57
C MET A 66 -2.76 -7.22 2.82
N LEU A 67 -3.58 -7.44 3.84
CA LEU A 67 -4.68 -6.53 4.19
C LEU A 67 -4.24 -5.21 4.84
N THR A 68 -3.00 -5.15 5.33
CA THR A 68 -2.47 -3.98 6.06
C THR A 68 -1.24 -3.41 5.37
N PRO A 69 -1.03 -2.07 5.41
CA PRO A 69 0.18 -1.47 4.86
C PRO A 69 1.47 -1.98 5.52
N ARG A 70 1.43 -2.38 6.80
CA ARG A 70 2.58 -2.97 7.51
C ARG A 70 3.07 -4.23 6.80
N THR A 71 2.19 -5.19 6.54
CA THR A 71 2.57 -6.44 5.85
C THR A 71 3.14 -6.18 4.46
N LEU A 72 2.60 -5.18 3.75
CA LEU A 72 3.15 -4.78 2.46
C LEU A 72 4.55 -4.17 2.59
N ILE A 73 4.75 -3.27 3.56
CA ILE A 73 6.07 -2.66 3.81
C ILE A 73 7.09 -3.73 4.21
N ASP A 74 6.75 -4.63 5.12
CA ASP A 74 7.63 -5.72 5.55
C ASP A 74 8.01 -6.63 4.35
N TYR A 75 7.04 -6.94 3.48
CA TYR A 75 7.31 -7.69 2.25
C TYR A 75 8.25 -6.94 1.33
N LEU A 76 8.02 -5.64 1.13
CA LEU A 76 8.86 -4.79 0.30
C LEU A 76 10.25 -4.62 0.91
N GLU A 77 10.41 -4.48 2.22
CA GLU A 77 11.73 -4.41 2.87
C GLU A 77 12.49 -5.73 2.76
N ALA A 78 11.79 -6.87 2.81
CA ALA A 78 12.40 -8.18 2.62
C ALA A 78 12.81 -8.46 1.16
N ASN A 79 12.14 -7.86 0.18
CA ASN A 79 12.34 -8.12 -1.26
C ASN A 79 13.01 -6.96 -2.03
N ALA A 80 13.05 -5.75 -1.48
CA ALA A 80 13.77 -4.62 -2.05
C ALA A 80 15.27 -4.80 -1.81
N ALA A 81 15.95 -5.35 -2.81
CA ALA A 81 17.40 -5.46 -2.89
C ALA A 81 18.07 -4.15 -3.31
#